data_AF-A0A8A3S303-F1
#
_entry.id   AF-A0A8A3S303-F1
#
_cell.length_a   1.000
_cell.length_b   1.000
_cell.length_c   1.000
_cell.angle_alpha   90.00
_cell.angle_beta   90.00
_cell.angle_gamma   90.00
#
_symmetry.space_group_name_H-M   'P 1'
#
loop_
_entity.id
_entity.type
_entity.pdbx_description
1 polymer ?
#
loop_
_entity_poly.entity_id
_entity_poly.type
_entity_poly.pdbx_seq_one_letter_code
_entity_poly.pdbx_strand_id
1 'polypeptide(L)'
;MDISRSLDSQIIAINDLKKSLRIGIFGSFSGENLTLLRTARTFLREHHYHNTYLSIDLKDNPEEKEIDEDVRNLRKSLTLVDMCQVHIFFFFNEHDGEHNLNQSATLELGVLMGRKNRGCPQKSTLIFCENGMDAQCRGLFKGIFAEADDFWRCTEFSFSKNKMIIKNNTMEDIFRPDPEIKFVQTRMKQFCHETLLLWMNQSD
;
A
#
# COMPACT_ATOMS: atom_id res chain seq x y z
N MET A 1 27.85 -30.78 -8.83
CA MET A 1 26.68 -29.93 -9.15
C MET A 1 26.89 -28.62 -8.45
N ASP A 2 26.89 -27.54 -9.21
CA ASP A 2 27.50 -26.26 -8.82
C ASP A 2 26.50 -25.43 -8.00
N ILE A 3 26.73 -25.33 -6.69
CA ILE A 3 25.84 -24.64 -5.73
C ILE A 3 25.60 -23.18 -6.16
N SER A 4 26.59 -22.54 -6.76
CA SER A 4 26.50 -21.18 -7.33
C SER A 4 25.41 -21.07 -8.40
N ARG A 5 25.36 -22.01 -9.36
CA ARG A 5 24.34 -22.00 -10.43
C ARG A 5 22.93 -22.25 -9.91
N SER A 6 22.82 -23.03 -8.83
CA SER A 6 21.54 -23.30 -8.16
C SER A 6 21.01 -22.04 -7.44
N LEU A 7 21.88 -21.28 -6.79
CA LEU A 7 21.52 -20.02 -6.11
C LEU A 7 21.11 -18.94 -7.12
N ASP A 8 21.86 -18.78 -8.21
CA ASP A 8 21.55 -17.79 -9.25
C ASP A 8 20.15 -18.04 -9.86
N SER A 9 19.83 -19.31 -10.11
CA SER A 9 18.53 -19.71 -10.66
C SER A 9 17.37 -19.41 -9.71
N GLN A 10 17.57 -19.61 -8.40
CA GLN A 10 16.56 -19.29 -7.38
C GLN A 10 16.36 -17.78 -7.23
N ILE A 11 17.45 -17.00 -7.28
CA ILE A 11 17.38 -15.53 -7.21
C ILE A 11 16.60 -14.97 -8.42
N ILE A 12 16.86 -15.49 -9.62
CA ILE A 12 16.13 -15.10 -10.84
C ILE A 12 14.64 -15.42 -10.67
N ALA A 13 14.31 -16.65 -10.25
CA ALA A 13 12.92 -17.06 -10.05
C ALA A 13 12.19 -16.18 -9.02
N ILE A 14 12.81 -15.88 -7.87
CA ILE A 14 12.23 -15.00 -6.85
C ILE A 14 12.02 -13.58 -7.40
N ASN A 15 12.98 -13.06 -8.16
CA ASN A 15 12.84 -11.73 -8.74
C ASN A 15 11.72 -11.69 -9.79
N ASP A 16 11.55 -12.74 -10.59
CA ASP A 16 10.45 -12.81 -11.55
C ASP A 16 9.08 -12.94 -10.86
N LEU A 17 9.00 -13.66 -9.73
CA LEU A 17 7.81 -13.66 -8.87
C LEU A 17 7.51 -12.28 -8.27
N LYS A 18 8.53 -11.55 -7.78
CA LYS A 18 8.36 -10.16 -7.30
C LYS A 18 7.81 -9.25 -8.38
N LYS A 19 8.27 -9.42 -9.63
CA LYS A 19 7.80 -8.63 -10.77
C LYS A 19 6.35 -8.95 -11.13
N SER A 20 5.89 -10.18 -10.95
CA SER A 20 4.52 -10.57 -11.31
C SER A 20 3.48 -10.14 -10.27
N LEU A 21 3.89 -9.97 -9.01
CA LEU A 21 3.02 -9.57 -7.90
C LEU A 21 2.47 -8.15 -8.09
N ARG A 22 1.14 -8.00 -8.16
CA ARG A 22 0.48 -6.69 -8.27
C ARG A 22 0.14 -6.17 -6.88
N ILE A 23 0.71 -5.04 -6.52
CA ILE A 23 0.57 -4.40 -5.21
C ILE A 23 -0.21 -3.09 -5.39
N GLY A 24 -1.29 -2.90 -4.62
CA GLY A 24 -2.06 -1.66 -4.57
C GLY A 24 -1.73 -0.90 -3.30
N ILE A 25 -1.42 0.39 -3.41
CA ILE A 25 -1.25 1.29 -2.27
C ILE A 25 -2.46 2.21 -2.18
N PHE A 26 -3.06 2.27 -1.00
CA PHE A 26 -4.29 2.97 -0.68
C PHE A 26 -4.06 3.95 0.46
N GLY A 27 -4.75 5.09 0.43
CA GLY A 27 -4.62 6.13 1.44
C GLY A 27 -5.13 7.46 0.92
N SER A 28 -5.10 8.48 1.79
CA SER A 28 -5.49 9.83 1.39
C SER A 28 -4.49 10.44 0.41
N PHE A 29 -5.00 11.05 -0.67
CA PHE A 29 -4.16 11.78 -1.64
C PHE A 29 -4.06 13.28 -1.32
N SER A 30 -4.50 13.71 -0.14
CA SER A 30 -4.37 15.11 0.28
C SER A 30 -2.92 15.46 0.66
N GLY A 31 -2.48 16.65 0.28
CA GLY A 31 -1.22 17.25 0.75
C GLY A 31 -0.01 16.33 0.75
N GLU A 32 0.68 16.26 1.88
CA GLU A 32 1.91 15.47 2.05
C GLU A 32 1.69 13.96 2.10
N ASN A 33 0.44 13.50 2.33
CA ASN A 33 0.12 12.07 2.33
C ASN A 33 0.44 11.46 0.96
N LEU A 34 0.10 12.17 -0.13
CA LEU A 34 0.42 11.71 -1.49
C LEU A 34 1.92 11.53 -1.71
N THR A 35 2.76 12.39 -1.11
CA THR A 35 4.22 12.27 -1.18
C THR A 35 4.70 10.99 -0.50
N LEU A 36 4.16 10.66 0.68
CA LEU A 36 4.46 9.39 1.35
C LEU A 36 4.06 8.20 0.49
N LEU A 37 2.83 8.20 -0.06
CA LEU A 37 2.33 7.10 -0.88
C LEU A 37 3.17 6.91 -2.16
N ARG A 38 3.59 7.99 -2.80
CA ARG A 38 4.51 7.94 -3.95
C ARG A 38 5.88 7.40 -3.56
N THR A 39 6.40 7.80 -2.40
CA THR A 39 7.68 7.32 -1.88
C THR A 39 7.63 5.82 -1.59
N ALA A 40 6.54 5.35 -0.97
CA ALA A 40 6.31 3.94 -0.71
C ALA A 40 6.26 3.10 -2.00
N ARG A 41 5.54 3.60 -3.02
CA ARG A 41 5.49 2.98 -4.34
C ARG A 41 6.88 2.90 -4.99
N THR A 42 7.62 4.01 -5.03
CA THR A 42 8.95 4.07 -5.63
C THR A 42 9.90 3.08 -4.96
N PHE A 43 9.91 3.05 -3.62
CA PHE A 43 10.71 2.11 -2.84
C PHE A 43 10.43 0.65 -3.21
N LEU A 44 9.15 0.25 -3.29
CA LEU A 44 8.78 -1.12 -3.64
C LEU A 44 9.25 -1.47 -5.07
N ARG A 45 9.11 -0.54 -6.02
CA ARG A 45 9.58 -0.73 -7.41
C ARG A 45 11.10 -0.87 -7.51
N GLU A 46 11.86 -0.12 -6.70
CA GLU A 46 13.32 -0.24 -6.58
C GLU A 46 13.74 -1.59 -6.00
N HIS A 47 12.87 -2.23 -5.22
CA HIS A 47 13.06 -3.57 -4.66
C HIS A 47 12.42 -4.71 -5.49
N HIS A 48 12.33 -4.52 -6.82
CA HIS A 48 11.84 -5.48 -7.81
C HIS A 48 10.33 -5.74 -7.82
N TYR A 49 9.54 -5.04 -7.00
CA TYR A 49 8.07 -5.09 -7.07
C TYR A 49 7.54 -4.06 -8.08
N HIS A 50 7.89 -4.23 -9.35
CA HIS A 50 7.61 -3.25 -10.41
C HIS A 50 6.11 -2.97 -10.60
N ASN A 51 5.27 -3.97 -10.38
CA ASN A 51 3.82 -3.89 -10.47
C ASN A 51 3.17 -3.34 -9.18
N THR A 52 3.73 -2.25 -8.64
CA THR A 52 3.15 -1.50 -7.51
C THR A 52 2.43 -0.26 -8.03
N TYR A 53 1.18 -0.03 -7.64
CA TYR A 53 0.31 1.01 -8.20
C TYR A 53 -0.39 1.84 -7.12
N LEU A 54 -0.58 3.12 -7.43
CA LEU A 54 -1.61 3.99 -6.84
C LEU A 54 -2.79 4.07 -7.81
N SER A 55 -3.97 4.48 -7.35
CA SER A 55 -5.14 4.63 -8.24
C SER A 55 -4.90 5.66 -9.36
N ILE A 56 -4.10 6.70 -9.09
CA ILE A 56 -3.66 7.69 -10.09
C ILE A 56 -2.73 7.12 -11.18
N ASP A 57 -2.14 5.93 -10.98
CA ASP A 57 -1.33 5.27 -12.01
C ASP A 57 -2.19 4.55 -13.05
N LEU A 58 -3.47 4.35 -12.75
CA LEU A 58 -4.41 3.71 -13.66
C LEU A 58 -4.84 4.73 -14.72
N LYS A 59 -4.61 4.37 -15.98
CA LYS A 59 -5.06 5.16 -17.13
C LYS A 59 -6.58 5.21 -17.13
N ASP A 60 -7.12 6.37 -17.48
CA ASP A 60 -8.54 6.48 -17.80
C ASP A 60 -8.86 5.60 -19.00
N ASN A 61 -10.01 4.92 -18.96
CA ASN A 61 -10.52 4.28 -20.14
C ASN A 61 -10.98 5.38 -21.14
N PRO A 62 -10.52 5.38 -22.40
CA PRO A 62 -10.90 6.38 -23.39
C PRO A 62 -12.41 6.56 -23.58
N GLU A 63 -13.17 5.49 -23.33
CA GLU A 63 -14.64 5.46 -23.41
C GLU A 63 -15.32 6.14 -22.21
N GLU A 64 -14.58 6.49 -21.16
CA GLU A 64 -15.09 7.11 -19.94
C GLU A 64 -14.92 8.63 -19.91
N LYS A 65 -14.54 9.27 -21.02
CA LYS A 65 -14.28 10.72 -21.07
C LYS A 65 -15.47 11.57 -20.63
N GLU A 66 -16.69 11.12 -20.90
CA GLU A 66 -17.95 11.81 -20.56
C GLU A 66 -18.49 11.47 -19.17
N ILE A 67 -17.81 10.60 -18.42
CA ILE A 67 -18.23 10.20 -17.07
C ILE A 67 -17.77 11.23 -16.04
N ASP A 68 -18.64 11.49 -15.07
CA ASP A 68 -18.36 12.28 -13.88
C ASP A 68 -17.04 11.87 -13.19
N GLU A 69 -16.30 12.85 -12.69
CA GLU A 69 -14.96 12.63 -12.11
C GLU A 69 -15.01 11.72 -10.89
N ASP A 70 -16.01 11.89 -10.01
CA ASP A 70 -16.13 11.08 -8.79
C ASP A 70 -16.45 9.62 -9.12
N VAL A 71 -17.31 9.39 -10.12
CA VAL A 71 -17.59 8.04 -10.62
C VAL A 71 -16.33 7.39 -11.20
N ARG A 72 -15.52 8.16 -11.93
CA ARG A 72 -14.25 7.68 -12.50
C ARG A 72 -13.23 7.34 -11.42
N ASN A 73 -13.11 8.18 -10.40
CA ASN A 73 -12.24 7.97 -9.25
C ASN A 73 -12.65 6.70 -8.48
N LEU A 74 -13.95 6.52 -8.24
CA LEU A 74 -14.49 5.30 -7.64
C LEU A 74 -14.13 4.06 -8.47
N ARG A 75 -14.34 4.09 -9.79
CA ARG A 75 -14.01 2.96 -10.68
C ARG A 75 -12.53 2.61 -10.67
N LYS A 76 -11.64 3.62 -10.72
CA LYS A 76 -10.19 3.39 -10.59
C LYS A 76 -9.84 2.74 -9.27
N SER A 77 -10.43 3.24 -8.18
CA SER A 77 -10.18 2.68 -6.85
C SER A 77 -10.59 1.22 -6.76
N LEU A 78 -11.82 0.89 -7.20
CA LEU A 78 -12.31 -0.50 -7.23
C LEU A 78 -11.49 -1.38 -8.18
N THR A 79 -11.09 -0.87 -9.34
CA THR A 79 -10.22 -1.58 -10.28
C THR A 79 -8.89 -1.93 -9.62
N LEU A 80 -8.28 -1.00 -8.88
CA LEU A 80 -7.05 -1.23 -8.13
C LEU A 80 -7.24 -2.33 -7.07
N VAL A 81 -8.33 -2.27 -6.30
CA VAL A 81 -8.67 -3.32 -5.32
C VAL A 81 -8.78 -4.69 -5.99
N ASP A 82 -9.33 -4.75 -7.19
CA ASP A 82 -9.62 -6.00 -7.92
C ASP A 82 -8.37 -6.61 -8.53
N MET A 83 -7.57 -5.80 -9.21
CA MET A 83 -6.39 -6.29 -9.91
C MET A 83 -5.25 -6.67 -8.96
N CYS A 84 -5.12 -6.01 -7.82
CA CYS A 84 -4.00 -6.26 -6.91
C CYS A 84 -4.22 -7.53 -6.09
N GLN A 85 -3.11 -8.18 -5.73
CA GLN A 85 -3.10 -9.35 -4.84
C GLN A 85 -2.56 -9.02 -3.45
N VAL A 86 -1.78 -7.95 -3.36
CA VAL A 86 -1.32 -7.34 -2.12
C VAL A 86 -1.90 -5.94 -2.01
N HIS A 87 -2.42 -5.59 -0.83
CA HIS A 87 -3.02 -4.29 -0.56
C HIS A 87 -2.29 -3.65 0.61
N ILE A 88 -1.81 -2.43 0.43
CA ILE A 88 -1.12 -1.68 1.48
C ILE A 88 -1.93 -0.40 1.73
N PHE A 89 -2.57 -0.33 2.89
CA PHE A 89 -3.37 0.81 3.31
C PHE A 89 -2.58 1.71 4.24
N PHE A 90 -2.70 3.02 4.03
CA PHE A 90 -2.23 4.05 4.93
C PHE A 90 -3.42 4.84 5.43
N PHE A 91 -3.55 4.89 6.75
CA PHE A 91 -4.54 5.66 7.44
C PHE A 91 -3.89 6.75 8.27
N PHE A 92 -4.33 7.99 8.04
CA PHE A 92 -3.73 9.21 8.59
C PHE A 92 -4.63 9.84 9.64
N ASN A 93 -4.06 10.61 10.56
CA ASN A 93 -4.84 11.44 11.46
C ASN A 93 -5.45 12.62 10.70
N GLU A 94 -6.71 12.91 11.01
CA GLU A 94 -7.34 14.19 10.65
C GLU A 94 -6.80 15.28 11.58
N HIS A 95 -6.43 16.42 11.01
CA HIS A 95 -6.12 17.65 11.76
C HIS A 95 -7.24 18.67 11.64
N ASP A 96 -7.13 19.77 12.39
CA ASP A 96 -8.16 20.81 12.46
C ASP A 96 -8.60 21.29 11.07
N GLY A 97 -9.88 21.10 10.76
CA GLY A 97 -10.50 21.47 9.48
C GLY A 97 -10.44 20.39 8.39
N GLU A 98 -9.70 19.30 8.59
CA GLU A 98 -9.76 18.11 7.73
C GLU A 98 -10.93 17.22 8.17
N HIS A 99 -11.70 16.73 7.21
CA HIS A 99 -12.78 15.78 7.45
C HIS A 99 -12.81 14.73 6.35
N ASN A 100 -13.15 13.49 6.73
CA ASN A 100 -13.28 12.35 5.83
C ASN A 100 -11.97 12.00 5.10
N LEU A 101 -10.82 12.29 5.71
CA LEU A 101 -9.49 12.14 5.10
C LEU A 101 -9.24 10.72 4.60
N ASN A 102 -9.73 9.73 5.35
CA ASN A 102 -9.56 8.31 5.09
C ASN A 102 -10.80 7.64 4.47
N GLN A 103 -11.79 8.41 3.99
CA GLN A 103 -13.07 7.85 3.56
C GLN A 103 -12.91 6.87 2.39
N SER A 104 -12.08 7.21 1.39
CA SER A 104 -11.75 6.31 0.28
C SER A 104 -11.11 5.02 0.80
N ALA A 105 -9.98 5.14 1.52
CA ALA A 105 -9.24 3.99 2.07
C ALA A 105 -10.13 3.06 2.91
N THR A 106 -11.05 3.63 3.68
CA THR A 106 -12.02 2.88 4.48
C THR A 106 -13.01 2.11 3.61
N LEU A 107 -13.51 2.73 2.53
CA LEU A 107 -14.40 2.07 1.57
C LEU A 107 -13.70 0.88 0.91
N GLU A 108 -12.49 1.07 0.41
CA GLU A 108 -11.72 0.00 -0.26
C GLU A 108 -11.40 -1.16 0.70
N LEU A 109 -11.02 -0.86 1.95
CA LEU A 109 -10.79 -1.87 2.97
C LEU A 109 -12.09 -2.64 3.29
N GLY A 110 -13.23 -1.93 3.35
CA GLY A 110 -14.55 -2.53 3.52
C GLY A 110 -14.93 -3.48 2.39
N VAL A 111 -14.58 -3.16 1.14
CA VAL A 111 -14.78 -4.05 -0.02
C VAL A 111 -13.99 -5.35 0.14
N LEU A 112 -12.72 -5.27 0.59
CA LEU A 112 -11.91 -6.45 0.85
C LEU A 112 -12.48 -7.32 1.98
N MET A 113 -12.90 -6.70 3.08
CA MET A 113 -13.55 -7.40 4.20
C MET A 113 -14.85 -8.09 3.77
N GLY A 114 -15.68 -7.40 2.99
CA GLY A 114 -16.92 -7.97 2.46
C GLY A 114 -16.69 -9.19 1.56
N ARG A 115 -15.58 -9.21 0.81
CA ARG A 115 -15.17 -10.35 -0.02
C ARG A 115 -14.63 -11.51 0.80
N LYS A 116 -13.82 -11.23 1.82
CA LYS A 116 -13.37 -12.23 2.80
C LYS A 116 -14.57 -12.96 3.41
N ASN A 117 -15.58 -12.22 3.85
CA ASN A 117 -16.78 -12.79 4.48
C ASN A 117 -17.66 -13.60 3.51
N ARG A 118 -17.48 -13.45 2.19
CA ARG A 118 -18.16 -14.24 1.15
C ARG A 118 -17.34 -15.44 0.67
N GLY A 119 -16.19 -15.72 1.28
CA GLY A 119 -15.32 -16.83 0.90
C GLY A 119 -14.53 -16.60 -0.39
N CYS A 120 -14.37 -15.36 -0.84
CA CYS A 120 -13.45 -15.06 -1.94
C CYS A 120 -12.00 -15.33 -1.52
N PRO A 121 -11.09 -15.66 -2.47
CA PRO A 121 -9.67 -15.85 -2.16
C PRO A 121 -9.12 -14.67 -1.35
N GLN A 122 -8.49 -14.99 -0.22
CA GLN A 122 -7.94 -13.97 0.65
C GLN A 122 -6.80 -13.23 -0.03
N LYS A 123 -6.78 -11.91 0.13
CA LYS A 123 -5.74 -11.03 -0.40
C LYS A 123 -4.90 -10.52 0.76
N SER A 124 -3.58 -10.52 0.57
CA SER A 124 -2.65 -10.13 1.62
C SER A 124 -2.74 -8.62 1.83
N THR A 125 -3.11 -8.21 3.03
CA THR A 125 -3.36 -6.80 3.36
C THR A 125 -2.46 -6.32 4.49
N LEU A 126 -1.70 -5.24 4.26
CA LEU A 126 -0.94 -4.52 5.27
C LEU A 126 -1.60 -3.17 5.53
N ILE A 127 -1.79 -2.83 6.79
CA ILE A 127 -2.43 -1.60 7.21
C ILE A 127 -1.46 -0.83 8.09
N PHE A 128 -1.14 0.39 7.68
CA PHE A 128 -0.41 1.39 8.45
C PHE A 128 -1.41 2.36 9.07
N CYS A 129 -1.42 2.44 10.39
CA CYS A 129 -2.22 3.42 11.13
C CYS A 129 -1.31 4.48 11.75
N GLU A 130 -1.60 5.74 11.47
CA GLU A 130 -0.85 6.83 12.09
C GLU A 130 -1.07 6.80 13.62
N ASN A 131 -0.02 7.05 14.39
CA ASN A 131 -0.09 7.06 15.85
C ASN A 131 -1.19 8.01 16.35
N GLY A 132 -2.08 7.52 17.22
CA GLY A 132 -3.22 8.28 17.74
C GLY A 132 -4.50 8.19 16.91
N MET A 133 -4.48 7.47 15.78
CA MET A 133 -5.66 7.28 14.94
C MET A 133 -6.77 6.51 15.67
N ASP A 134 -6.44 5.63 16.61
CA ASP A 134 -7.37 4.85 17.41
C ASP A 134 -8.40 5.71 18.19
N ALA A 135 -8.02 6.92 18.56
CA ALA A 135 -8.89 7.92 19.18
C ALA A 135 -9.91 8.52 18.20
N GLN A 136 -9.58 8.56 16.91
CA GLN A 136 -10.44 9.08 15.83
C GLN A 136 -11.28 7.97 15.16
N CYS A 137 -10.84 6.72 15.26
CA CYS A 137 -11.52 5.57 14.67
C CYS A 137 -12.84 5.23 15.37
N ARG A 138 -13.93 5.19 14.59
CA ARG A 138 -15.25 4.69 15.06
C ARG A 138 -15.31 3.16 15.07
N GLY A 139 -16.34 2.61 15.72
CA GLY A 139 -16.47 1.17 16.01
C GLY A 139 -16.32 0.22 14.81
N LEU A 140 -16.78 0.60 13.61
CA LEU A 140 -16.63 -0.22 12.41
C LEU A 140 -15.15 -0.43 12.03
N PHE A 141 -14.35 0.63 12.12
CA PHE A 141 -12.92 0.59 11.83
C PHE A 141 -12.16 -0.26 12.85
N LYS A 142 -12.53 -0.16 14.13
CA LYS A 142 -12.00 -1.02 15.20
C LYS A 142 -12.36 -2.49 14.99
N GLY A 143 -13.59 -2.77 14.52
CA GLY A 143 -14.03 -4.11 14.17
C GLY A 143 -13.21 -4.74 13.04
N ILE A 144 -12.82 -3.95 12.03
CA ILE A 144 -11.98 -4.45 10.93
C ILE A 144 -10.62 -4.96 11.45
N PHE A 145 -10.02 -4.27 12.43
CA PHE A 145 -8.77 -4.73 13.04
C PHE A 145 -8.93 -5.96 13.92
N ALA A 146 -10.05 -6.07 14.63
CA ALA A 146 -10.34 -7.23 15.47
C ALA A 146 -10.51 -8.52 14.65
N GLU A 147 -10.93 -8.39 13.39
CA GLU A 147 -11.13 -9.49 12.44
C GLU A 147 -9.90 -9.76 11.55
N ALA A 148 -8.75 -9.14 11.84
CA ALA A 148 -7.51 -9.39 11.11
C ALA A 148 -7.02 -10.83 11.34
N ASP A 149 -6.69 -11.54 10.26
CA ASP A 149 -6.17 -12.91 10.28
C ASP A 149 -4.72 -12.98 9.81
N ASP A 150 -4.22 -14.18 9.49
CA ASP A 150 -2.85 -14.38 9.04
C ASP A 150 -2.51 -13.67 7.72
N PHE A 151 -3.49 -13.20 6.94
CA PHE A 151 -3.27 -12.44 5.71
C PHE A 151 -3.33 -10.93 5.93
N TRP A 152 -3.80 -10.50 7.10
CA TRP A 152 -3.96 -9.08 7.44
C TRP A 152 -2.97 -8.70 8.54
N ARG A 153 -2.17 -7.66 8.30
CA ARG A 153 -1.22 -7.13 9.28
C ARG A 153 -1.55 -5.67 9.53
N CYS A 154 -1.64 -5.30 10.81
CA CYS A 154 -1.78 -3.91 11.23
C CYS A 154 -0.49 -3.49 11.94
N THR A 155 0.01 -2.29 11.62
CA THR A 155 1.14 -1.68 12.31
C THR A 155 0.92 -0.19 12.43
N GLU A 156 1.40 0.36 13.53
CA GLU A 156 1.38 1.80 13.74
C GLU A 156 2.62 2.46 13.14
N PHE A 157 2.50 3.72 12.71
CA PHE A 157 3.60 4.56 12.26
C PHE A 157 3.41 6.01 12.72
N SER A 158 4.50 6.76 12.84
CA SER A 158 4.44 8.22 12.96
C SER A 158 4.63 8.85 11.58
N PHE A 159 3.94 9.95 11.34
CA PHE A 159 4.15 10.78 10.16
C PHE A 159 4.10 12.26 10.54
N SER A 160 5.27 12.88 10.63
CA SER A 160 5.35 14.32 10.89
C SER A 160 5.22 15.12 9.60
N LYS A 161 4.04 15.75 9.36
CA LYS A 161 3.72 16.60 8.19
C LYS A 161 4.54 17.92 8.05
N ASN A 162 5.78 17.98 8.56
CA ASN A 162 6.53 19.24 8.75
C ASN A 162 8.06 19.14 8.58
N LYS A 163 8.59 18.06 7.99
CA LYS A 163 10.05 17.91 7.79
C LYS A 163 10.53 18.06 6.35
N MET A 164 9.68 18.44 5.40
CA MET A 164 10.14 18.91 4.09
C MET A 164 10.56 20.39 4.18
N ILE A 165 11.70 20.66 4.82
CA ILE A 165 12.39 21.93 4.62
C ILE A 165 12.93 21.91 3.19
N ILE A 166 12.28 22.63 2.27
CA ILE A 166 12.88 23.02 0.99
C ILE A 166 14.05 23.93 1.35
N LYS A 167 15.27 23.37 1.42
CA LYS A 167 16.49 24.17 1.42
C LYS A 167 16.84 24.49 -0.03
N ASN A 168 16.79 25.78 -0.31
CA ASN A 168 17.24 26.51 -1.50
C ASN A 168 18.20 25.73 -2.43
N ASN A 169 17.76 25.51 -3.68
CA ASN A 169 18.55 25.55 -4.92
C ASN A 169 19.92 24.86 -5.02
N THR A 170 20.19 23.79 -4.29
CA THR A 170 21.29 22.87 -4.62
C THR A 170 20.86 21.42 -4.55
N MET A 171 21.11 20.69 -5.64
CA MET A 171 20.76 19.29 -5.89
C MET A 171 21.55 18.27 -5.04
N GLU A 172 22.00 18.65 -3.85
CA GLU A 172 22.79 17.81 -2.96
C GLU A 172 22.48 18.14 -1.50
N ASP A 173 21.28 17.78 -1.04
CA ASP A 173 21.01 17.70 0.40
C ASP A 173 20.67 16.26 0.77
N ILE A 174 21.65 15.66 1.45
CA ILE A 174 21.79 14.31 1.96
C ILE A 174 20.45 13.72 2.43
N PHE A 175 19.92 12.78 1.63
CA PHE A 175 18.86 11.83 1.99
C PHE A 175 19.30 10.99 3.20
N ARG A 176 19.11 11.50 4.43
CA ARG A 176 18.88 10.60 5.56
C ARG A 176 17.39 10.27 5.50
N PRO A 177 16.99 9.03 5.13
CA PRO A 177 15.59 8.67 5.19
C PRO A 177 15.13 8.90 6.63
N ASP A 178 14.05 9.68 6.79
CA ASP A 178 13.40 9.85 8.07
C ASP A 178 13.26 8.46 8.71
N PRO A 179 13.65 8.25 9.98
CA PRO A 179 13.50 6.96 10.66
C PRO A 179 12.10 6.35 10.48
N GLU A 180 11.07 7.21 10.38
CA GLU A 180 9.69 6.83 10.12
C GLU A 180 9.51 6.22 8.71
N ILE A 181 10.08 6.85 7.68
CA ILE A 181 10.08 6.33 6.32
C ILE A 181 10.82 4.99 6.27
N LYS A 182 11.98 4.88 6.95
CA LYS A 182 12.75 3.62 6.99
C LYS A 182 11.96 2.50 7.67
N PHE A 183 11.20 2.80 8.72
CA PHE A 183 10.32 1.84 9.37
C PHE A 183 9.23 1.34 8.41
N VAL A 184 8.51 2.25 7.75
CA VAL A 184 7.46 1.92 6.76
C VAL A 184 8.04 1.06 5.64
N GLN A 185 9.18 1.46 5.07
CA GLN A 185 9.92 0.71 4.05
C GLN A 185 10.30 -0.71 4.49
N THR A 186 10.85 -0.84 5.71
CA THR A 186 11.24 -2.14 6.26
C THR A 186 10.03 -3.06 6.41
N ARG A 187 8.93 -2.53 6.96
CA ARG A 187 7.68 -3.29 7.15
C ARG A 187 7.05 -3.72 5.83
N MET A 188 6.98 -2.84 4.83
CA MET A 188 6.47 -3.20 3.51
C MET A 188 7.31 -4.30 2.86
N LYS A 189 8.65 -4.18 2.91
CA LYS A 189 9.56 -5.18 2.34
C LYS A 189 9.39 -6.55 3.01
N GLN A 190 9.32 -6.56 4.34
CA GLN A 190 9.09 -7.78 5.11
C GLN A 190 7.75 -8.42 4.72
N PHE A 191 6.67 -7.65 4.74
CA PHE A 191 5.33 -8.13 4.42
C PHE A 191 5.21 -8.70 3.01
N CYS A 192 5.77 -8.01 2.01
CA CYS A 192 5.75 -8.49 0.63
C CYS A 192 6.56 -9.79 0.48
N HIS A 193 7.66 -9.93 1.22
CA HIS A 193 8.45 -11.15 1.21
C HIS A 193 7.69 -12.32 1.85
N GLU A 194 7.07 -12.12 3.01
CA GLU A 194 6.22 -13.12 3.68
C GLU A 194 5.06 -13.55 2.79
N THR A 195 4.43 -12.59 2.10
CA THR A 195 3.35 -12.86 1.14
C THR A 195 3.82 -13.74 -0.03
N LEU A 196 5.00 -13.46 -0.57
CA LEU A 196 5.58 -14.28 -1.64
C LEU A 196 5.82 -15.72 -1.20
N LEU A 197 6.32 -15.92 0.02
CA LEU A 197 6.55 -17.26 0.58
C LEU A 197 5.24 -18.03 0.75
N LEU A 198 4.18 -17.35 1.24
CA LEU A 198 2.84 -17.96 1.33
C LEU A 198 2.32 -18.39 -0.04
N TRP A 199 2.51 -17.56 -1.06
CA TRP A 199 2.12 -17.88 -2.44
C TRP A 199 2.88 -19.05 -3.04
N MET A 200 4.19 -19.11 -2.80
CA MET A 200 5.02 -20.23 -3.27
C MET A 200 4.56 -21.56 -2.65
N ASN A 201 4.18 -21.56 -1.37
CA ASN A 201 3.74 -22.76 -0.65
C ASN A 201 2.29 -23.19 -0.96
N GLN A 202 1.53 -22.38 -1.69
CA GLN A 202 0.16 -22.69 -2.13
C GLN A 202 0.07 -23.17 -3.59
N SER A 203 1.21 -23.21 -4.30
CA SER A 203 1.28 -23.57 -5.71
C SER A 203 1.71 -25.02 -5.97
N ASP A 204 1.82 -25.83 -4.90
CA ASP A 204 2.05 -27.29 -4.92
C ASP A 204 0.72 -28.06 -4.74
#